data_AF-A0A323V966-F1
#
_entry.id   AF-A0A323V966-F1
#
_cell.length_a   1.000
_cell.length_b   1.000
_cell.length_c   1.000
_cell.angle_alpha   90.00
_cell.angle_beta   90.00
_cell.angle_gamma   90.00
#
_symmetry.space_group_name_H-M   'P 1'
#
loop_
_entity.id
_entity.type
_entity.pdbx_description
1 polymer ?
#
loop_
_entity_poly.entity_id
_entity_poly.type
_entity_poly.pdbx_seq_one_letter_code
_entity_poly.pdbx_strand_id
1 'polypeptide(L)'
;MSLASPVVGAARAALDEYEQIITTRNSPFPPFAPRREDPLHQLDLGTAMTMTDAAEAVLVRCGDLYMEHAEATVRHGVPFTLETDARLYGMAQRASELASEAVGLLFRSAGSSAAMAGHPMQRYYRDVAMVRGHLSSQYAWTAMKLAQVHLGLRVGPY
;
A
#
# COMPACT_ATOMS: atom_id res chain seq x y z
N MET A 1 5.54 -5.12 -9.87
CA MET A 1 4.11 -4.77 -9.82
C MET A 1 3.24 -5.85 -9.17
N SER A 2 3.43 -7.15 -9.47
CA SER A 2 2.55 -8.23 -8.97
C SER A 2 2.41 -8.32 -7.45
N LEU A 3 3.44 -7.93 -6.67
CA LEU A 3 3.38 -7.98 -5.20
C LEU A 3 2.68 -6.77 -4.57
N ALA A 4 2.69 -5.60 -5.22
CA ALA A 4 2.01 -4.40 -4.70
C ALA A 4 0.49 -4.45 -4.91
N SER A 5 0.04 -5.07 -6.01
CA SER A 5 -1.39 -5.22 -6.33
C SER A 5 -2.23 -5.91 -5.24
N PRO A 6 -1.86 -7.09 -4.72
CA PRO A 6 -2.62 -7.72 -3.64
C PRO A 6 -2.61 -6.91 -2.35
N VAL A 7 -1.58 -6.10 -2.09
CA VAL A 7 -1.53 -5.23 -0.91
C VAL A 7 -2.52 -4.07 -1.04
N VAL A 8 -2.58 -3.43 -2.22
CA VAL A 8 -3.59 -2.40 -2.51
C VAL A 8 -5.01 -3.00 -2.43
N GLY A 9 -5.21 -4.20 -2.97
CA GLY A 9 -6.48 -4.93 -2.84
C GLY A 9 -6.85 -5.24 -1.39
N ALA A 10 -5.88 -5.63 -0.56
CA ALA A 10 -6.10 -5.84 0.87
C ALA A 10 -6.47 -4.54 1.60
N ALA A 11 -5.89 -3.40 1.20
CA ALA A 11 -6.26 -2.09 1.74
C ALA A 11 -7.71 -1.71 1.38
N ARG A 12 -8.14 -1.94 0.12
CA ARG A 12 -9.54 -1.78 -0.28
C ARG A 12 -10.47 -2.66 0.55
N ALA A 13 -10.16 -3.95 0.69
CA ALA A 13 -10.98 -4.87 1.49
C ALA A 13 -11.00 -4.52 2.98
N ALA A 14 -9.91 -3.97 3.52
CA ALA A 14 -9.86 -3.49 4.90
C ALA A 14 -10.73 -2.24 5.11
N LEU A 15 -10.83 -1.35 4.12
CA LEU A 15 -11.74 -0.20 4.18
C LEU A 15 -13.19 -0.65 4.32
N ASP A 16 -13.65 -1.56 3.46
CA ASP A 16 -15.02 -2.09 3.49
C ASP A 16 -15.32 -2.74 4.86
N GLU A 17 -14.38 -3.54 5.36
CA GLU A 17 -14.52 -4.21 6.66
C GLU A 17 -14.55 -3.21 7.82
N TYR A 18 -13.70 -2.18 7.78
CA TYR A 18 -13.66 -1.17 8.83
C TYR A 18 -14.90 -0.27 8.81
N GLU A 19 -15.37 0.13 7.64
CA GLU A 19 -16.62 0.87 7.48
C GLU A 19 -17.79 0.06 8.07
N GLN A 20 -17.86 -1.24 7.77
CA GLN A 20 -18.85 -2.13 8.38
C GLN A 20 -18.72 -2.18 9.91
N ILE A 21 -17.50 -2.24 10.45
CA ILE A 21 -17.27 -2.23 11.91
C ILE A 21 -17.80 -0.94 12.54
N ILE A 22 -17.45 0.23 12.01
CA ILE A 22 -17.81 1.51 12.65
C ILE A 22 -19.28 1.89 12.45
N THR A 23 -19.93 1.38 11.41
CA THR A 23 -21.36 1.62 11.15
C THR A 23 -22.27 0.68 11.93
N THR A 24 -21.80 -0.51 12.32
CA THR A 24 -22.60 -1.51 13.05
C THR A 24 -22.35 -1.55 14.55
N ARG A 25 -21.30 -0.89 15.05
CA ARG A 25 -20.91 -0.95 16.47
C ARG A 25 -20.98 0.39 17.16
N ASN A 26 -21.23 0.32 18.46
CA ASN A 26 -21.17 1.45 19.37
C ASN A 26 -19.80 1.53 20.04
N SER A 27 -19.49 2.72 20.58
CA SER A 27 -18.36 2.91 21.49
C SER A 27 -18.49 1.95 22.67
N PRO A 28 -17.39 1.34 23.14
CA PRO A 28 -17.40 0.50 24.34
C PRO A 28 -17.51 1.33 25.63
N PHE A 29 -17.43 2.66 25.54
CA PHE A 29 -17.51 3.57 26.68
C PHE A 29 -18.79 4.41 26.62
N PRO A 30 -19.39 4.77 27.78
CA PRO A 30 -20.51 5.70 27.84
C PRO A 30 -20.20 7.01 27.08
N PRO A 31 -21.15 7.59 26.32
CA PRO A 31 -22.57 7.22 26.24
C PRO A 31 -22.90 6.09 25.26
N PHE A 32 -21.91 5.29 24.84
CA PHE A 32 -22.07 4.19 23.87
C PHE A 32 -22.64 4.67 22.53
N ALA A 33 -22.23 5.86 22.10
CA ALA A 33 -22.64 6.43 20.82
C ALA A 33 -22.17 5.53 19.65
N PRO A 34 -22.86 5.58 18.51
CA PRO A 34 -22.42 4.88 17.29
C PRO A 34 -20.98 5.27 16.92
N ARG A 35 -20.12 4.30 16.59
CA ARG A 35 -18.72 4.58 16.25
C ARG A 35 -18.57 5.46 15.01
N ARG A 36 -19.49 5.38 14.06
CA ARG A 36 -19.53 6.27 12.89
C ARG A 36 -19.66 7.76 13.24
N GLU A 37 -20.15 8.10 14.43
CA GLU A 37 -20.30 9.48 14.92
C GLU A 37 -19.06 9.95 15.71
N ASP A 38 -18.10 9.06 15.99
CA ASP A 38 -16.84 9.39 16.63
C ASP A 38 -15.86 10.04 15.63
N PRO A 39 -15.42 11.29 15.86
CA PRO A 39 -14.47 11.96 14.98
C PRO A 39 -13.14 11.22 14.79
N LEU A 40 -12.71 10.41 15.77
CA LEU A 40 -11.47 9.62 15.64
C LEU A 40 -11.64 8.47 14.63
N HIS A 41 -12.79 7.80 14.64
CA HIS A 41 -13.10 6.78 13.63
C HIS A 41 -13.26 7.39 12.23
N GLN A 42 -13.85 8.58 12.13
CA GLN A 42 -13.96 9.32 10.86
C GLN A 42 -12.58 9.75 10.33
N LEU A 43 -11.70 10.23 11.20
CA LEU A 43 -10.32 10.58 10.86
C LEU A 43 -9.56 9.36 10.34
N ASP A 44 -9.63 8.24 11.06
CA ASP A 44 -8.94 7.00 10.68
C ASP A 44 -9.43 6.47 9.33
N LEU A 45 -10.76 6.46 9.12
CA LEU A 45 -11.36 6.03 7.86
C LEU A 45 -10.93 6.95 6.69
N GLY A 46 -11.08 8.27 6.84
CA GLY A 46 -10.71 9.23 5.80
C GLY A 46 -9.22 9.21 5.47
N THR A 47 -8.37 9.03 6.48
CA THR A 47 -6.92 8.86 6.29
C THR A 47 -6.62 7.59 5.50
N ALA A 48 -7.19 6.46 5.89
CA ALA A 48 -6.97 5.20 5.18
C ALA A 48 -7.54 5.21 3.76
N MET A 49 -8.68 5.87 3.53
CA MET A 49 -9.26 6.06 2.19
C MET A 49 -8.27 6.76 1.27
N THR A 50 -7.80 7.95 1.69
CA THR A 50 -6.88 8.75 0.87
C THR A 50 -5.52 8.08 0.65
N MET A 51 -5.00 7.35 1.65
CA MET A 51 -3.80 6.53 1.48
C MET A 51 -3.99 5.40 0.47
N THR A 52 -5.14 4.73 0.51
CA THR A 52 -5.47 3.63 -0.40
C THR A 52 -5.67 4.14 -1.83
N ASP A 53 -6.38 5.27 -1.99
CA ASP A 53 -6.57 5.92 -3.29
C ASP A 53 -5.24 6.35 -3.90
N ALA A 54 -4.35 6.95 -3.10
CA ALA A 54 -3.01 7.33 -3.55
C ALA A 54 -2.17 6.12 -3.94
N ALA A 55 -2.21 5.03 -3.15
CA ALA A 55 -1.51 3.79 -3.45
C ALA A 55 -1.98 3.19 -4.78
N GLU A 56 -3.30 3.13 -5.01
CA GLU A 56 -3.87 2.63 -6.24
C GLU A 56 -3.49 3.51 -7.44
N ALA A 57 -3.59 4.83 -7.32
CA ALA A 57 -3.22 5.76 -8.38
C ALA A 57 -1.74 5.60 -8.80
N VAL A 58 -0.84 5.48 -7.82
CA VAL A 58 0.59 5.24 -8.08
C VAL A 58 0.81 3.88 -8.76
N LEU A 59 0.10 2.84 -8.33
CA LEU A 59 0.23 1.50 -8.89
C LEU A 59 -0.27 1.42 -10.34
N VAL A 60 -1.44 2.01 -10.63
CA VAL A 60 -2.00 2.08 -11.99
C VAL A 60 -1.05 2.86 -12.89
N ARG A 61 -0.59 4.05 -12.45
CA ARG A 61 0.36 4.85 -13.23
C ARG A 61 1.68 4.12 -13.48
N CYS A 62 2.16 3.34 -12.51
CA CYS A 62 3.34 2.49 -12.69
C CYS A 62 3.12 1.44 -13.80
N GLY A 63 1.91 0.87 -13.90
CA GLY A 63 1.51 -0.03 -14.98
C GLY A 63 1.51 0.66 -16.34
N ASP A 64 0.88 1.84 -16.42
CA ASP A 64 0.82 2.63 -17.65
C ASP A 64 2.23 2.98 -18.15
N LEU A 65 3.09 3.51 -17.26
CA LEU A 65 4.46 3.86 -17.59
C LEU A 65 5.27 2.66 -18.06
N TYR A 66 5.08 1.49 -17.43
CA TYR A 66 5.74 0.26 -17.87
C TYR A 66 5.35 -0.08 -19.32
N MET A 67 4.05 0.00 -19.64
CA MET A 67 3.55 -0.24 -21.00
C MET A 67 4.05 0.80 -22.00
N GLU A 68 4.05 2.09 -21.63
CA GLU A 68 4.60 3.18 -22.44
C GLU A 68 6.09 2.93 -22.79
N HIS A 69 6.90 2.54 -21.80
CA HIS A 69 8.31 2.22 -22.00
C HIS A 69 8.51 0.96 -22.87
N ALA A 70 7.75 -0.11 -22.61
CA ALA A 70 7.82 -1.33 -23.40
C ALA A 70 7.46 -1.07 -24.88
N GLU A 71 6.42 -0.27 -25.13
CA GLU A 71 6.03 0.13 -26.47
C GLU A 71 7.11 0.97 -27.15
N ALA A 72 7.70 1.95 -26.47
CA ALA A 72 8.77 2.77 -27.00
C ALA A 72 10.02 1.95 -27.36
N THR A 73 10.35 0.93 -26.56
CA THR A 73 11.43 0.00 -26.89
C THR A 73 11.15 -0.77 -28.18
N VAL A 74 9.94 -1.31 -28.33
CA VAL A 74 9.58 -2.11 -29.52
C VAL A 74 9.44 -1.25 -30.78
N ARG A 75 8.77 -0.09 -30.69
CA ARG A 75 8.45 0.74 -31.86
C ARG A 75 9.57 1.68 -32.28
N HIS A 76 10.34 2.17 -31.32
CA HIS A 76 11.29 3.27 -31.54
C HIS A 76 12.72 2.93 -31.11
N GLY A 77 12.98 1.71 -30.63
CA GLY A 77 14.30 1.29 -30.18
C GLY A 77 14.80 2.04 -28.93
N VAL A 78 13.91 2.71 -28.20
CA VAL A 78 14.27 3.43 -26.97
C VAL A 78 14.63 2.41 -25.88
N PRO A 79 15.85 2.42 -25.31
CA PRO A 79 16.25 1.40 -24.35
C PRO A 79 15.44 1.46 -23.05
N PHE A 80 15.05 0.29 -22.52
CA PHE A 80 14.54 0.17 -21.16
C PHE A 80 15.72 0.22 -20.18
N THR A 81 16.00 1.41 -19.65
CA THR A 81 17.21 1.64 -18.85
C THR A 81 17.10 1.09 -17.43
N LEU A 82 18.25 0.92 -16.76
CA LEU A 82 18.29 0.58 -15.34
C LEU A 82 17.64 1.65 -14.46
N GLU A 83 17.71 2.92 -14.87
CA GLU A 83 17.03 4.01 -14.16
C GLU A 83 15.51 3.88 -14.26
N THR A 84 15.00 3.59 -15.46
CA THR A 84 13.59 3.32 -15.71
C THR A 84 13.08 2.18 -14.84
N ASP A 85 13.80 1.06 -14.83
CA ASP A 85 13.50 -0.09 -13.97
C ASP A 85 13.43 0.30 -12.48
N ALA A 86 14.47 0.96 -11.97
CA ALA A 86 14.55 1.34 -10.56
C ALA A 86 13.46 2.35 -10.17
N ARG A 87 13.08 3.29 -11.06
CA ARG A 87 11.98 4.24 -10.82
C ARG A 87 10.64 3.53 -10.69
N LEU A 88 10.29 2.68 -11.66
CA LEU A 88 9.04 1.94 -11.66
C LEU A 88 8.95 1.01 -10.45
N TYR A 89 10.06 0.34 -10.12
CA TYR A 89 10.11 -0.54 -8.96
C TYR A 89 9.92 0.23 -7.65
N GLY A 90 10.59 1.38 -7.49
CA GLY A 90 10.43 2.25 -6.34
C GLY A 90 8.99 2.79 -6.21
N MET A 91 8.35 3.18 -7.31
CA MET A 91 6.94 3.59 -7.31
C MET A 91 6.02 2.49 -6.78
N ALA A 92 6.16 1.27 -7.29
CA ALA A 92 5.38 0.12 -6.82
C ALA A 92 5.61 -0.19 -5.33
N GLN A 93 6.85 -0.04 -4.83
CA GLN A 93 7.14 -0.19 -3.40
C GLN A 93 6.44 0.87 -2.56
N ARG A 94 6.46 2.14 -2.98
CA ARG A 94 5.75 3.23 -2.26
C ARG A 94 4.24 3.03 -2.23
N ALA A 95 3.64 2.54 -3.32
CA ALA A 95 2.24 2.14 -3.33
C ALA A 95 1.96 1.04 -2.28
N SER A 96 2.80 0.00 -2.25
CA SER A 96 2.67 -1.08 -1.27
C SER A 96 2.83 -0.60 0.18
N GLU A 97 3.72 0.35 0.44
CA GLU A 97 3.92 0.95 1.77
C GLU A 97 2.67 1.70 2.23
N LEU A 98 2.17 2.63 1.41
CA LEU A 98 0.95 3.39 1.70
C LEU A 98 -0.25 2.49 2.00
N ALA A 99 -0.47 1.47 1.17
CA ALA A 99 -1.54 0.49 1.38
C ALA A 99 -1.34 -0.32 2.67
N SER A 100 -0.10 -0.73 2.97
CA SER A 100 0.20 -1.46 4.22
C SER A 100 -0.03 -0.61 5.47
N GLU A 101 0.31 0.67 5.40
CA GLU A 101 0.09 1.62 6.50
C GLU A 101 -1.40 1.90 6.71
N ALA A 102 -2.19 2.02 5.64
CA ALA A 102 -3.64 2.14 5.69
C ALA A 102 -4.28 0.93 6.40
N VAL A 103 -3.92 -0.30 5.99
CA VAL A 103 -4.39 -1.52 6.67
C VAL A 103 -3.98 -1.55 8.14
N GLY A 104 -2.73 -1.16 8.45
CA GLY A 104 -2.25 -1.08 9.82
C GLY A 104 -3.02 -0.09 10.68
N LEU A 105 -3.38 1.08 10.13
CA LEU A 105 -4.22 2.08 10.80
C LEU A 105 -5.61 1.51 11.11
N LEU A 106 -6.28 0.96 10.10
CA LEU A 106 -7.62 0.39 10.24
C LEU A 106 -7.64 -0.78 11.24
N PHE A 107 -6.65 -1.67 11.18
CA PHE A 107 -6.54 -2.80 12.10
C PHE A 107 -6.41 -2.34 13.56
N ARG A 108 -5.56 -1.34 13.84
CA ARG A 108 -5.40 -0.80 15.21
C ARG A 108 -6.67 -0.13 15.72
N SER A 109 -7.42 0.53 14.84
CA SER A 109 -8.63 1.27 15.19
C SER A 109 -9.89 0.39 15.27
N ALA A 110 -9.89 -0.77 14.63
CA ALA A 110 -11.04 -1.69 14.58
C ALA A 110 -11.46 -2.27 15.95
N GLY A 111 -10.52 -2.33 16.90
CA GLY A 111 -10.70 -2.89 18.23
C GLY A 111 -10.35 -4.38 18.32
N SER A 112 -10.22 -4.89 19.55
CA SER A 112 -9.62 -6.22 19.83
C SER A 112 -10.33 -7.40 19.18
N SER A 113 -11.65 -7.33 18.94
CA SER A 113 -12.39 -8.41 18.25
C SER A 113 -11.93 -8.61 16.80
N ALA A 114 -11.41 -7.56 16.16
CA ALA A 114 -10.90 -7.65 14.79
C ALA A 114 -9.63 -8.50 14.69
N ALA A 115 -8.95 -8.73 15.82
CA ALA A 115 -7.81 -9.62 15.93
C ALA A 115 -8.19 -11.10 16.14
N MET A 116 -9.47 -11.40 16.38
CA MET A 116 -9.92 -12.77 16.67
C MET A 116 -9.85 -13.66 15.44
N ALA A 117 -9.59 -14.95 15.67
CA ALA A 117 -9.58 -15.95 14.61
C ALA A 117 -10.92 -15.96 13.87
N GLY A 118 -10.85 -15.99 12.53
CA GLY A 118 -12.02 -15.96 11.65
C GLY A 118 -12.48 -14.55 11.24
N HIS A 119 -12.03 -13.48 11.90
CA HIS A 119 -12.35 -12.12 11.46
C HIS A 119 -11.55 -11.77 10.18
N PRO A 120 -12.15 -11.15 9.14
CA PRO A 120 -11.44 -10.81 7.90
C PRO A 120 -10.28 -9.82 8.13
N MET A 121 -10.51 -8.79 8.95
CA MET A 121 -9.54 -7.74 9.29
C MET A 121 -8.15 -8.28 9.71
N GLN A 122 -8.07 -9.28 10.58
CA GLN A 122 -6.75 -9.84 10.96
C GLN A 122 -6.02 -10.53 9.80
N ARG A 123 -6.75 -11.09 8.82
CA ARG A 123 -6.12 -11.73 7.66
C ARG A 123 -5.46 -10.66 6.81
N TYR A 124 -6.18 -9.57 6.50
CA TYR A 124 -5.63 -8.46 5.74
C TYR A 124 -4.38 -7.89 6.40
N TYR A 125 -4.41 -7.66 7.72
CA TYR A 125 -3.24 -7.19 8.47
C TYR A 125 -2.05 -8.16 8.38
N ARG A 126 -2.25 -9.46 8.59
CA ARG A 126 -1.17 -10.45 8.52
C ARG A 126 -0.58 -10.55 7.11
N ASP A 127 -1.42 -10.52 6.09
CA ASP A 127 -1.00 -10.64 4.69
C ASP A 127 -0.12 -9.44 4.29
N VAL A 128 -0.51 -8.21 4.64
CA VAL A 128 0.33 -7.03 4.35
C VAL A 128 1.58 -6.96 5.23
N ALA A 129 1.50 -7.43 6.49
CA ALA A 129 2.66 -7.50 7.36
C ALA A 129 3.74 -8.45 6.83
N MET A 130 3.34 -9.57 6.20
CA MET A 130 4.27 -10.47 5.51
C MET A 130 5.01 -9.76 4.37
N VAL A 131 4.30 -8.97 3.55
CA VAL A 131 4.93 -8.26 2.43
C VAL A 131 6.03 -7.32 2.88
N ARG A 132 5.93 -6.71 4.07
CA ARG A 132 7.00 -5.86 4.63
C ARG A 132 8.32 -6.61 4.88
N GLY A 133 8.26 -7.92 5.11
CA GLY A 133 9.45 -8.78 5.26
C GLY A 133 10.01 -9.31 3.94
N HIS A 134 9.28 -9.15 2.84
CA HIS A 134 9.70 -9.69 1.54
C HIS A 134 10.89 -8.90 0.97
N LEU A 135 11.82 -9.61 0.31
CA LEU A 135 13.01 -9.01 -0.32
C LEU A 135 12.65 -7.87 -1.28
N SER A 136 11.54 -8.03 -2.01
CA SER A 136 11.08 -7.01 -2.96
C SER A 136 10.58 -5.72 -2.31
N SER A 137 10.35 -5.73 -1.00
CA SER A 137 9.84 -4.60 -0.23
C SER A 137 10.95 -3.85 0.50
N GLN A 138 12.22 -4.23 0.29
CA GLN A 138 13.40 -3.55 0.82
C GLN A 138 13.66 -2.24 0.05
N TYR A 139 12.84 -1.23 0.36
CA TYR A 139 12.82 0.06 -0.34
C TYR A 139 14.14 0.82 -0.25
N ALA A 140 14.91 0.66 0.83
CA ALA A 140 16.18 1.35 1.03
C ALA A 140 17.20 1.02 -0.08
N TRP A 141 17.32 -0.26 -0.43
CA TRP A 141 18.21 -0.71 -1.50
C TRP A 141 17.77 -0.18 -2.87
N THR A 142 16.46 -0.18 -3.11
CA THR A 142 15.90 0.34 -4.38
C THR A 142 16.12 1.84 -4.50
N ALA A 143 15.87 2.59 -3.44
CA ALA A 143 16.07 4.04 -3.41
C ALA A 143 17.56 4.41 -3.60
N MET A 144 18.46 3.68 -2.95
CA MET A 144 19.90 3.85 -3.11
C MET A 144 20.35 3.53 -4.55
N LYS A 145 19.92 2.39 -5.10
CA LYS A 145 20.19 2.01 -6.50
C LYS A 145 19.71 3.10 -7.46
N LEU A 146 18.49 3.59 -7.28
CA LEU A 146 17.93 4.66 -8.12
C LEU A 146 18.79 5.92 -8.07
N ALA A 147 19.18 6.37 -6.88
CA ALA A 147 20.03 7.55 -6.72
C ALA A 147 21.41 7.36 -7.34
N GLN A 148 22.05 6.20 -7.14
CA GLN A 148 23.35 5.89 -7.73
C GLN A 148 23.29 5.94 -9.26
N VAL A 149 22.29 5.29 -9.87
CA VAL A 149 22.11 5.29 -11.33
C VAL A 149 21.87 6.71 -11.85
N HIS A 150 21.00 7.47 -11.20
CA HIS A 150 20.68 8.84 -11.60
C HIS A 150 21.90 9.78 -11.54
N LEU A 151 22.79 9.55 -10.58
CA LEU A 151 24.05 10.30 -10.41
C LEU A 151 25.21 9.77 -11.28
N GLY A 152 24.97 8.75 -12.12
CA GLY A 152 26.02 8.13 -12.96
C GLY A 152 27.06 7.33 -12.17
N LEU A 153 26.74 6.94 -10.94
CA LEU A 153 27.62 6.14 -10.08
C LEU A 153 27.51 4.65 -10.41
N ARG A 154 28.59 3.90 -10.16
CA ARG A 154 28.57 2.44 -10.25
C ARG A 154 27.60 1.90 -9.20
N VAL A 155 26.64 1.08 -9.64
CA VAL A 155 25.72 0.37 -8.73
C VAL A 155 26.52 -0.65 -7.92
N GLY A 156 26.50 -0.47 -6.60
CA GLY A 156 27.14 -1.39 -5.66
C GLY A 156 26.36 -2.69 -5.49
N PRO A 157 26.96 -3.74 -4.89
CA PRO A 157 26.27 -4.99 -4.58
C PRO A 157 25.30 -4.88 -3.38
N TYR A 158 25.13 -3.69 -2.80
CA TYR A 158 24.28 -3.40 -1.64
C TYR A 158 23.38 -2.22 -1.96
#